data_AF-A0A1J4Z4K6-F1
#
_entry.id   AF-A0A1J4Z4K6-F1
#
_cell.length_a   1.000
_cell.length_b   1.000
_cell.length_c   1.000
_cell.angle_alpha   90.00
_cell.angle_beta   90.00
_cell.angle_gamma   90.00
#
_symmetry.space_group_name_H-M   'P 1'
#
loop_
_entity.id
_entity.type
_entity.pdbx_description
1 polymer ?
#
loop_
_entity_poly.entity_id
_entity_poly.type
_entity_poly.pdbx_seq_one_letter_code
_entity_poly.pdbx_strand_id
1 'polypeptide(L)'
;MTTSIATRKRAEGFGKWKAALAVANAGIRIQIVRAGAAPSIMVTASEHFGMPRARFAKLIGMSPATAERKIKSGSLLGQTETERLSRIALIENEAEKVFGTSDMARDWLTKMNASLGSS
;
A
#
# COMPACT_ATOMS: atom_id res chain seq x y z
N MET A 1 14.02 16.56 -19.98
CA MET A 1 13.97 16.42 -18.52
C MET A 1 12.51 16.49 -18.09
N THR A 2 11.83 15.35 -18.00
CA THR A 2 10.39 15.26 -17.67
C THR A 2 10.16 14.20 -16.59
N THR A 3 10.91 14.32 -15.48
CA THR A 3 10.66 13.55 -14.26
C THR A 3 9.61 14.31 -13.44
N SER A 4 8.41 14.46 -14.00
CA SER A 4 7.26 13.54 -13.90
C SER A 4 6.47 13.79 -12.62
N ILE A 5 5.39 14.54 -12.77
CA ILE A 5 4.34 14.76 -11.77
C ILE A 5 3.89 13.44 -11.10
N ALA A 6 4.01 12.31 -11.80
CA ALA A 6 3.73 10.97 -11.27
C ALA A 6 4.70 10.53 -10.15
N THR A 7 5.95 10.99 -10.15
CA THR A 7 6.91 10.70 -9.06
C THR A 7 6.59 11.51 -7.80
N ARG A 8 6.14 12.76 -7.95
CA ARG A 8 5.62 13.57 -6.82
C ARG A 8 4.35 12.98 -6.21
N LYS A 9 3.38 12.56 -7.05
CA LYS A 9 2.14 11.93 -6.58
C LYS A 9 2.38 10.62 -5.81
N ARG A 10 3.42 9.85 -6.17
CA ARG A 10 3.87 8.64 -5.45
C ARG A 10 4.49 8.94 -4.08
N ALA A 11 5.16 10.09 -3.95
CA ALA A 11 5.66 10.60 -2.67
C ALA A 11 4.52 11.15 -1.76
N GLU A 12 3.29 11.24 -2.28
CA GLU A 12 2.07 11.55 -1.53
C GLU A 12 1.16 10.32 -1.45
N GLY A 13 0.22 10.27 -0.50
CA GLY A 13 -0.59 9.07 -0.29
C GLY A 13 0.19 7.95 0.38
N PHE A 14 0.40 6.83 -0.32
CA PHE A 14 0.96 5.60 0.26
C PHE A 14 2.37 5.77 0.85
N GLY A 15 3.29 6.48 0.19
CA GLY A 15 4.64 6.70 0.73
C GLY A 15 4.63 7.47 2.06
N LYS A 16 3.88 8.58 2.14
CA LYS A 16 3.67 9.34 3.39
C LYS A 16 2.99 8.49 4.47
N TRP A 17 1.99 7.70 4.08
CA TRP A 17 1.27 6.83 5.00
C TRP A 17 2.15 5.70 5.54
N LYS A 18 2.99 5.09 4.70
CA LYS A 18 4.03 4.12 5.09
C LYS A 18 4.97 4.73 6.13
N ALA A 19 5.51 5.92 5.86
CA ALA A 19 6.41 6.62 6.79
C ALA A 19 5.73 6.90 8.14
N ALA A 20 4.46 7.34 8.12
CA ALA A 20 3.68 7.57 9.33
C ALA A 20 3.44 6.28 10.13
N LEU A 21 3.11 5.17 9.45
CA LEU A 21 2.95 3.85 10.08
C LEU A 21 4.26 3.35 10.70
N ALA A 22 5.38 3.55 10.01
CA ALA A 22 6.69 3.08 10.45
C ALA A 22 7.10 3.67 11.81
N VAL A 23 6.81 4.96 12.04
CA VAL A 23 7.13 5.65 13.31
C VAL A 23 6.02 5.55 14.36
N ALA A 24 4.82 5.11 13.98
CA ALA A 24 3.70 4.96 14.91
C ALA A 24 3.90 3.76 15.86
N ASN A 25 3.54 3.95 17.13
CA ASN A 25 3.43 2.85 18.09
C ASN A 25 2.19 1.98 17.83
N ALA A 26 2.09 0.84 18.52
CA ALA A 26 1.00 -0.11 18.33
C ALA A 26 -0.40 0.51 18.54
N GLY A 27 -0.57 1.35 19.57
CA GLY A 27 -1.84 2.02 19.85
C GLY A 27 -2.29 2.93 18.72
N ILE A 28 -1.38 3.75 18.17
CA ILE A 28 -1.67 4.62 17.03
C ILE A 28 -2.00 3.80 15.77
N ARG A 29 -1.27 2.70 15.51
CA ARG A 29 -1.56 1.80 14.39
C ARG A 29 -2.96 1.19 14.51
N ILE A 30 -3.38 0.78 15.70
CA ILE A 30 -4.75 0.29 15.97
C ILE A 30 -5.78 1.38 15.65
N GLN A 31 -5.53 2.63 16.04
CA GLN A 31 -6.44 3.74 15.72
C GLN A 31 -6.54 4.00 14.21
N ILE A 32 -5.42 3.97 13.48
CA ILE A 32 -5.40 4.10 12.02
C ILE A 32 -6.26 3.00 11.37
N VAL A 33 -6.10 1.75 11.81
CA VAL A 33 -6.90 0.62 11.30
C VAL A 33 -8.39 0.81 11.59
N ARG A 34 -8.75 1.23 12.81
CA ARG A 34 -10.14 1.46 13.20
C ARG A 34 -10.78 2.62 12.45
N ALA A 35 -10.03 3.71 12.21
CA ALA A 35 -10.50 4.87 11.47
C ALA A 35 -10.74 4.58 9.99
N GLY A 36 -9.96 3.66 9.42
CA GLY A 36 -10.02 3.31 8.00
C GLY A 36 -9.14 4.23 7.14
N ALA A 37 -8.52 3.66 6.11
CA ALA A 37 -7.69 4.41 5.17
C ALA A 37 -8.53 5.10 4.09
N ALA A 38 -8.05 6.25 3.59
CA ALA A 38 -8.63 6.86 2.40
C ALA A 38 -8.39 5.97 1.16
N PRO A 39 -9.34 5.88 0.21
CA PRO A 39 -9.19 5.06 -1.00
C PRO A 39 -8.02 5.51 -1.89
N SER A 40 -7.60 6.77 -1.79
CA SER A 40 -6.41 7.30 -2.47
C SER A 40 -5.10 6.63 -2.04
N ILE A 41 -5.02 6.14 -0.79
CA ILE A 41 -3.85 5.40 -0.30
C ILE A 41 -3.73 4.07 -1.03
N MET A 42 -4.83 3.34 -1.23
CA MET A 42 -4.84 2.11 -2.03
C MET A 42 -4.49 2.38 -3.50
N VAL A 43 -5.01 3.48 -4.07
CA VAL A 43 -4.70 3.86 -5.46
C VAL A 43 -3.21 4.12 -5.63
N THR A 44 -2.63 4.95 -4.77
CA THR A 44 -1.19 5.27 -4.83
C THR A 44 -0.32 4.06 -4.49
N ALA A 45 -0.76 3.15 -3.61
CA ALA A 45 -0.09 1.87 -3.38
C ALA A 45 -0.10 0.98 -4.63
N SER A 46 -1.23 0.88 -5.32
CA SER A 46 -1.31 0.08 -6.57
C SER A 46 -0.36 0.61 -7.64
N GLU A 47 -0.25 1.94 -7.77
CA GLU A 47 0.67 2.61 -8.69
C GLU A 47 2.13 2.43 -8.25
N HIS A 48 2.39 2.47 -6.94
CA HIS A 48 3.72 2.23 -6.35
C HIS A 48 4.24 0.83 -6.68
N PHE A 49 3.42 -0.20 -6.48
CA PHE A 49 3.77 -1.60 -6.78
C PHE A 49 3.62 -1.99 -8.26
N GLY A 50 3.25 -1.07 -9.14
CA GLY A 50 3.03 -1.35 -10.56
C GLY A 50 1.92 -2.37 -10.81
N MET A 51 0.92 -2.43 -9.93
CA MET A 51 -0.15 -3.42 -9.96
C MET A 51 -1.48 -2.81 -10.39
N PRO A 52 -2.28 -3.45 -11.27
CA PRO A 52 -3.62 -2.98 -11.59
C PRO A 52 -4.49 -2.84 -10.33
N ARG A 53 -5.24 -1.74 -10.21
CA ARG A 53 -6.10 -1.44 -9.04
C ARG A 53 -7.03 -2.61 -8.67
N ALA A 54 -7.61 -3.28 -9.67
CA ALA A 54 -8.47 -4.44 -9.43
C ALA A 54 -7.72 -5.62 -8.79
N ARG A 55 -6.46 -5.86 -9.17
CA ARG A 55 -5.61 -6.90 -8.57
C ARG A 55 -5.18 -6.50 -7.16
N PHE A 56 -4.81 -5.24 -6.96
CA PHE A 56 -4.43 -4.73 -5.64
C PHE A 56 -5.60 -4.70 -4.65
N ALA A 57 -6.82 -4.38 -5.12
CA ALA A 57 -8.04 -4.49 -4.34
C ALA A 57 -8.24 -5.91 -3.81
N LYS A 58 -8.10 -6.92 -4.68
CA LYS A 58 -8.18 -8.33 -4.29
C LYS A 58 -7.10 -8.71 -3.27
N LEU A 59 -5.87 -8.22 -3.45
CA LEU A 59 -4.75 -8.44 -2.51
C LEU A 59 -5.10 -7.99 -1.09
N ILE A 60 -5.77 -6.84 -0.94
CA ILE A 60 -6.21 -6.35 0.37
C ILE A 60 -7.58 -6.89 0.80
N GLY A 61 -8.17 -7.86 0.09
CA GLY A 61 -9.45 -8.49 0.45
C GLY A 61 -10.71 -7.79 -0.04
N MET A 62 -10.59 -6.82 -0.94
CA MET A 62 -11.72 -6.07 -1.49
C MET A 62 -12.07 -6.55 -2.91
N SER A 63 -13.37 -6.67 -3.20
CA SER A 63 -13.80 -6.88 -4.59
C SER A 63 -13.48 -5.65 -5.45
N PRO A 64 -13.11 -5.81 -6.74
CA PRO A 64 -12.86 -4.68 -7.63
C PRO A 64 -14.04 -3.69 -7.73
N ALA A 65 -15.27 -4.20 -7.73
CA ALA A 65 -16.48 -3.38 -7.77
C ALA A 65 -16.64 -2.51 -6.51
N THR A 66 -16.37 -3.06 -5.32
CA THR A 66 -16.40 -2.31 -4.07
C THR A 66 -15.28 -1.27 -4.00
N ALA A 67 -14.09 -1.62 -4.49
CA ALA A 67 -12.97 -0.70 -4.58
C ALA A 67 -13.31 0.51 -5.47
N GLU A 68 -13.84 0.26 -6.66
CA GLU A 68 -14.23 1.34 -7.59
C GLU A 68 -15.34 2.22 -7.00
N ARG A 69 -16.33 1.61 -6.34
CA ARG A 69 -17.39 2.36 -5.63
C ARG A 69 -16.80 3.29 -4.58
N LYS A 70 -15.89 2.79 -3.72
CA LYS A 70 -15.23 3.59 -2.66
C LYS A 70 -14.33 4.68 -3.24
N ILE A 71 -13.62 4.42 -4.33
CA ILE A 71 -12.81 5.43 -5.03
C ILE A 71 -13.72 6.57 -5.52
N LYS A 72 -14.83 6.24 -6.18
CA LYS A 72 -15.77 7.25 -6.71
C LYS A 72 -16.46 8.06 -5.61
N SER A 73 -16.87 7.40 -4.52
CA SER A 73 -17.57 8.05 -3.41
C SER A 73 -16.63 8.73 -2.41
N GLY A 74 -15.32 8.48 -2.47
CA GLY A 74 -14.35 8.91 -1.46
C GLY A 74 -14.51 8.20 -0.12
N SER A 75 -15.34 7.16 -0.01
CA SER A 75 -15.60 6.47 1.26
C SER A 75 -14.37 5.69 1.74
N LEU A 76 -14.08 5.78 3.04
CA LEU A 76 -12.94 5.08 3.66
C LEU A 76 -12.99 3.56 3.42
N LEU A 77 -11.82 2.95 3.34
CA LEU A 77 -11.65 1.50 3.36
C LEU A 77 -12.14 0.93 4.70
N GLY A 78 -12.56 -0.32 4.71
CA GLY A 78 -12.94 -1.00 5.95
C GLY A 78 -11.71 -1.29 6.82
N GLN A 79 -11.95 -1.71 8.05
CA GLN A 79 -10.87 -2.04 8.99
C GLN A 79 -9.99 -3.16 8.45
N THR A 80 -10.59 -4.23 7.91
CA THR A 80 -9.85 -5.37 7.34
C THR A 80 -8.94 -4.95 6.18
N GLU A 81 -9.43 -4.13 5.26
CA GLU A 81 -8.61 -3.71 4.12
C GLU A 81 -7.55 -2.69 4.53
N THR A 82 -7.86 -1.84 5.49
CA THR A 82 -6.89 -0.88 6.07
C THR A 82 -5.77 -1.61 6.81
N GLU A 83 -6.11 -2.67 7.55
CA GLU A 83 -5.17 -3.52 8.27
C GLU A 83 -4.20 -4.21 7.31
N ARG A 84 -4.72 -4.86 6.26
CA ARG A 84 -3.90 -5.52 5.23
C ARG A 84 -3.03 -4.54 4.48
N LEU A 85 -3.56 -3.36 4.12
CA LEU A 85 -2.79 -2.30 3.49
C LEU A 85 -1.66 -1.80 4.41
N SER A 86 -1.91 -1.74 5.72
CA SER A 86 -0.92 -1.32 6.72
C SER A 86 0.19 -2.35 6.85
N ARG A 87 -0.15 -3.66 6.82
CA ARG A 87 0.86 -4.73 6.81
C ARG A 87 1.77 -4.64 5.61
N ILE A 88 1.21 -4.44 4.41
CA ILE A 88 2.00 -4.27 3.18
C ILE A 88 2.98 -3.10 3.33
N ALA A 89 2.51 -1.95 3.83
CA ALA A 89 3.36 -0.78 4.06
C ALA A 89 4.51 -1.07 5.04
N LEU A 90 4.22 -1.74 6.15
CA LEU A 90 5.22 -2.08 7.17
C LEU A 90 6.23 -3.11 6.64
N ILE A 91 5.79 -4.12 5.89
CA ILE A 91 6.67 -5.11 5.25
C ILE A 91 7.61 -4.41 4.26
N GLU A 92 7.10 -3.49 3.44
CA GLU A 92 7.94 -2.72 2.52
C GLU A 92 8.93 -1.82 3.24
N ASN A 93 8.52 -1.18 4.35
CA ASN A 93 9.42 -0.39 5.16
C ASN A 93 10.59 -1.22 5.72
N GLU A 94 10.33 -2.45 6.18
CA GLU A 94 11.40 -3.35 6.62
C GLU A 94 12.27 -3.83 5.45
N ALA A 95 11.66 -4.15 4.30
CA ALA A 95 12.41 -4.52 3.10
C ALA A 95 13.33 -3.37 2.64
N GLU A 96 12.87 -2.12 2.68
CA GLU A 96 13.67 -0.95 2.32
C GLU A 96 14.88 -0.75 3.24
N LYS A 97 14.75 -1.05 4.54
CA LYS A 97 15.90 -1.05 5.47
C LYS A 97 16.94 -2.12 5.12
N VAL A 98 16.50 -3.28 4.61
CA VAL A 98 17.38 -4.40 4.25
C VAL A 98 18.04 -4.19 2.89
N PHE A 99 17.26 -3.76 1.89
CA PHE A 99 17.73 -3.60 0.50
C PHE A 99 18.25 -2.20 0.18
N GLY A 100 18.12 -1.24 1.10
CA GLY A 100 18.68 0.11 1.02
C GLY A 100 17.89 1.11 0.17
N THR A 101 17.00 0.65 -0.71
CA THR A 101 16.17 1.54 -1.55
C THR A 101 14.75 1.03 -1.70
N SER A 102 13.78 1.94 -1.84
CA SER A 102 12.38 1.59 -2.10
C SER A 102 12.19 0.81 -3.42
N ASP A 103 12.99 1.10 -4.46
CA ASP A 103 12.90 0.37 -5.73
C ASP A 103 13.36 -1.09 -5.60
N MET A 104 14.45 -1.36 -4.87
CA MET A 104 14.90 -2.73 -4.61
C MET A 104 13.94 -3.48 -3.67
N ALA A 105 13.39 -2.81 -2.67
CA ALA A 105 12.36 -3.38 -1.80
C ALA A 105 11.11 -3.78 -2.59
N ARG A 106 10.62 -2.89 -3.46
CA ARG A 106 9.47 -3.18 -4.35
C ARG A 106 9.76 -4.36 -5.28
N ASP A 107 10.92 -4.37 -5.92
CA ASP A 107 11.32 -5.44 -6.83
C ASP A 107 11.33 -6.80 -6.11
N TRP A 108 11.92 -6.85 -4.91
CA TRP A 108 11.90 -8.07 -4.09
C TRP A 108 10.49 -8.51 -3.68
N LEU A 109 9.64 -7.57 -3.24
CA LEU A 109 8.27 -7.88 -2.79
C LEU A 109 7.33 -8.37 -3.91
N THR A 110 7.64 -8.03 -5.16
CA THR A 110 6.77 -8.33 -6.30
C THR A 110 7.28 -9.50 -7.14
N LYS A 111 8.51 -9.95 -6.89
CA LYS A 111 9.09 -11.14 -7.50
C LYS A 111 8.63 -12.42 -6.79
N MET A 112 8.51 -13.49 -7.57
CA MET A 112 8.26 -14.82 -7.04
C MET A 112 9.43 -15.23 -6.15
N ASN A 113 9.13 -15.65 -4.93
CA ASN A 113 10.12 -16.19 -4.02
C ASN A 113 9.88 -17.68 -3.84
N ALA A 114 10.79 -18.50 -4.39
CA ALA A 114 10.69 -19.96 -4.32
C ALA A 114 10.62 -20.50 -2.89
N SER A 115 11.17 -19.80 -1.89
CA SER A 115 11.07 -20.21 -0.49
C SER A 115 9.71 -19.94 0.16
N LEU A 116 8.86 -19.13 -0.48
CA LEU A 116 7.50 -18.82 -0.04
C LEU A 116 6.42 -19.62 -0.80
N GLY A 117 6.84 -20.61 -1.60
CA GLY A 117 5.97 -21.44 -2.43
C GLY A 117 5.88 -20.96 -3.89
N SER A 118 5.51 -21.87 -4.78
CA SER A 118 5.55 -21.69 -6.25
C SER A 118 4.16 -21.58 -6.90
N SER A 119 3.12 -21.25 -6.13
CA SER A 119 1.72 -21.24 -6.59
C SER A 119 1.37 -20.01 -7.41
#